data_AF-A0A8B7E5Y1-F1
#
_entry.id   AF-A0A8B7E5Y1-F1
#
_cell.length_a   1.000
_cell.length_b   1.000
_cell.length_c   1.000
_cell.angle_alpha   90.00
_cell.angle_beta   90.00
_cell.angle_gamma   90.00
#
_symmetry.space_group_name_H-M   'P 1'
#
loop_
_entity.id
_entity.type
_entity.pdbx_description
1 polymer ?
#
loop_
_entity_poly.entity_id
_entity_poly.type
_entity_poly.pdbx_seq_one_letter_code
_entity_poly.pdbx_strand_id
1 'polypeptide(L)'
;MAQTSSFRMGGRWKLSKDETFYQNSQGYKRCCKERNQVMFGLSSDTLKEQLVGNKKTPLEKGKIIAEIPKLNEEYLISFDFYPNDFFYNWRSVVHFTIGSDNKNYGDRTPGIWFEPGFSNKNIHISAPIDNNSNDMFSTPILNLIQKNQWSNIKVAQILLNKFYIFTIIINGTVVSEKVNNKYQSFDNVKVYASDPWYEAQDGFIKNFFVINGISNSSMKPIVVLPSDYILNSKEFAIIHDSLFGTLKVLKKVYTVSFNIKPTNYSRGLKSVLHITLGNNNIVYGDRNPGVWFHEDGSGKLVIFAAVNGSTTFYIETPPLKLGEWSYITICQSYLESKYWFSVFLNGINIIRTENSDARDFKNMKVYASDCWYDAQDGYITDLLVINGHA
;
A
#
# COMPACT_ATOMS: atom_id res chain seq x y z
N MET A 1 19.42 -87.22 -10.46
CA MET A 1 20.71 -86.56 -10.73
C MET A 1 20.43 -85.12 -11.11
N ALA A 2 20.90 -84.16 -10.26
CA ALA A 2 21.20 -82.74 -10.52
C ALA A 2 20.15 -81.82 -11.20
N GLN A 3 20.03 -80.53 -10.93
CA GLN A 3 20.27 -79.59 -9.82
C GLN A 3 19.71 -78.25 -10.33
N THR A 4 19.22 -77.40 -9.44
CA THR A 4 18.52 -76.14 -9.73
C THR A 4 19.44 -74.94 -9.98
N SER A 5 18.95 -74.04 -10.85
CA SER A 5 18.89 -72.56 -10.70
C SER A 5 20.03 -71.62 -11.14
N SER A 6 19.52 -70.54 -11.77
CA SER A 6 19.98 -69.14 -11.81
C SER A 6 20.84 -68.69 -12.99
N PHE A 7 20.21 -67.87 -13.86
CA PHE A 7 20.86 -67.04 -14.86
C PHE A 7 21.14 -65.65 -14.26
N ARG A 8 22.43 -65.28 -14.19
CA ARG A 8 22.89 -63.88 -14.14
C ARG A 8 23.62 -63.61 -15.44
N MET A 9 23.19 -62.63 -16.23
CA MET A 9 24.05 -62.04 -17.27
C MET A 9 24.62 -60.73 -16.76
N GLY A 10 25.94 -60.73 -16.60
CA GLY A 10 26.76 -59.53 -16.44
C GLY A 10 27.16 -58.99 -17.81
N GLY A 11 27.15 -57.67 -17.92
CA GLY A 11 27.78 -56.91 -19.00
C GLY A 11 28.29 -55.60 -18.43
N ARG A 12 29.62 -55.49 -18.30
CA ARG A 12 30.37 -54.33 -17.80
C ARG A 12 30.70 -53.45 -19.01
N TRP A 13 30.32 -52.17 -18.98
CA TRP A 13 30.97 -51.13 -19.79
C TRP A 13 31.37 -49.94 -18.92
N LYS A 14 32.53 -49.38 -19.28
CA LYS A 14 33.36 -48.44 -18.53
C LYS A 14 32.71 -47.06 -18.36
N LEU A 15 33.02 -46.46 -17.21
CA LEU A 15 32.81 -45.04 -16.88
C LEU A 15 33.53 -44.12 -17.87
N SER A 16 32.79 -43.26 -18.57
CA SER A 16 33.28 -41.95 -18.99
C SER A 16 32.98 -40.95 -17.86
N LYS A 17 34.01 -40.20 -17.46
CA LYS A 17 33.87 -39.06 -16.55
C LYS A 17 33.17 -37.94 -17.31
N ASP A 18 31.94 -37.61 -16.93
CA ASP A 18 31.34 -36.32 -17.27
C ASP A 18 31.34 -35.42 -16.03
N GLU A 19 32.20 -34.41 -16.08
CA GLU A 19 32.45 -33.36 -15.09
C GLU A 19 31.31 -32.32 -15.00
N THR A 20 30.05 -32.70 -15.23
CA THR A 20 28.92 -31.73 -15.27
C THR A 20 28.05 -31.72 -14.01
N PHE A 21 28.28 -32.61 -13.05
CA PHE A 21 27.45 -32.68 -11.84
C PHE A 21 27.97 -31.91 -10.61
N TYR A 22 29.22 -31.42 -10.63
CA TYR A 22 29.80 -30.73 -9.47
C TYR A 22 29.70 -29.19 -9.49
N GLN A 23 29.20 -28.57 -10.58
CA GLN A 23 28.97 -27.11 -10.60
C GLN A 23 27.56 -26.68 -10.16
N ASN A 24 26.58 -27.58 -10.07
CA ASN A 24 25.20 -27.23 -9.70
C ASN A 24 24.95 -27.07 -8.19
N SER A 25 25.86 -27.51 -7.32
CA SER A 25 25.68 -27.38 -5.86
C SER A 25 26.09 -25.99 -5.32
N GLN A 26 27.03 -25.30 -5.99
CA GLN A 26 27.40 -23.93 -5.64
C GLN A 26 26.40 -22.90 -6.19
N GLY A 27 25.80 -23.14 -7.36
CA GLY A 27 24.72 -22.33 -7.90
C GLY A 27 23.45 -22.36 -7.03
N TYR A 28 23.08 -23.53 -6.50
CA TYR A 28 21.92 -23.66 -5.61
C TYR A 28 22.12 -22.94 -4.26
N LYS A 29 23.31 -23.03 -3.68
CA LYS A 29 23.65 -22.34 -2.41
C LYS A 29 23.81 -20.82 -2.58
N ARG A 30 24.29 -20.35 -3.73
CA ARG A 30 24.39 -18.91 -4.06
C ARG A 30 23.01 -18.32 -4.34
N CYS A 31 22.14 -19.05 -5.02
CA CYS A 31 20.75 -18.68 -5.26
C CYS A 31 19.94 -18.61 -3.94
N CYS A 32 20.15 -19.48 -2.96
CA CYS A 32 19.51 -19.34 -1.63
C CYS A 32 19.97 -18.12 -0.83
N LYS A 33 21.22 -17.65 -1.02
CA LYS A 33 21.70 -16.41 -0.38
C LYS A 33 21.14 -15.15 -1.04
N GLU A 34 21.02 -15.13 -2.37
CA GLU A 34 20.39 -14.02 -3.12
C GLU A 34 18.84 -14.03 -2.97
N ARG A 35 18.20 -15.20 -2.81
CA ARG A 35 16.74 -15.34 -2.54
C ARG A 35 16.30 -14.70 -1.22
N ASN A 36 17.11 -14.83 -0.17
CA ASN A 36 16.83 -14.12 1.09
C ASN A 36 17.08 -12.61 0.95
N GLN A 37 17.97 -12.14 0.06
CA GLN A 37 18.13 -10.71 -0.19
C GLN A 37 16.98 -10.09 -1.00
N VAL A 38 16.28 -10.83 -1.85
CA VAL A 38 15.08 -10.29 -2.54
C VAL A 38 13.86 -10.30 -1.62
N MET A 39 13.73 -11.33 -0.75
CA MET A 39 12.61 -11.44 0.21
C MET A 39 12.81 -10.62 1.51
N PHE A 40 14.06 -10.34 1.92
CA PHE A 40 14.40 -9.54 3.11
C PHE A 40 15.14 -8.22 2.79
N GLY A 41 15.49 -7.94 1.54
CA GLY A 41 16.23 -6.73 1.13
C GLY A 41 15.40 -5.69 0.38
N LEU A 42 14.07 -5.85 0.31
CA LEU A 42 13.19 -4.71 0.04
C LEU A 42 13.17 -3.83 1.29
N SER A 43 14.03 -2.81 1.34
CA SER A 43 13.86 -1.66 2.25
C SER A 43 12.69 -0.78 1.76
N SER A 44 11.54 -1.37 1.48
CA SER A 44 10.38 -0.69 0.88
C SER A 44 9.40 -0.22 1.93
N ASP A 45 9.76 0.79 2.73
CA ASP A 45 8.76 1.49 3.55
C ASP A 45 7.85 2.42 2.72
N THR A 46 8.14 2.59 1.42
CA THR A 46 7.45 3.50 0.49
C THR A 46 6.39 2.86 -0.40
N LEU A 47 6.18 1.54 -0.30
CA LEU A 47 5.16 0.81 -1.07
C LEU A 47 4.09 0.16 -0.17
N LYS A 48 4.19 0.35 1.16
CA LYS A 48 3.30 -0.26 2.15
C LYS A 48 2.07 0.62 2.39
N GLU A 49 0.93 0.12 1.95
CA GLU A 49 -0.40 0.68 2.19
C GLU A 49 -0.97 0.14 3.50
N GLN A 50 -0.96 0.93 4.57
CA GLN A 50 -1.40 0.47 5.88
C GLN A 50 -2.95 0.44 5.99
N LEU A 51 -3.52 -0.77 6.08
CA LEU A 51 -4.95 -1.05 6.30
C LEU A 51 -5.35 -0.99 7.78
N VAL A 52 -4.44 -1.37 8.67
CA VAL A 52 -4.63 -1.29 10.12
C VAL A 52 -3.30 -0.89 10.75
N GLY A 53 -3.31 0.20 11.52
CA GLY A 53 -2.14 0.67 12.26
C GLY A 53 -1.66 -0.31 13.35
N ASN A 54 -0.73 0.12 14.18
CA ASN A 54 -0.24 -0.71 15.31
C ASN A 54 -1.26 -0.86 16.45
N LYS A 55 -2.45 -0.27 16.32
CA LYS A 55 -3.54 -0.43 17.29
C LYS A 55 -4.18 -1.82 17.13
N LYS A 56 -4.35 -2.53 18.24
CA LYS A 56 -5.09 -3.80 18.28
C LYS A 56 -6.51 -3.59 17.76
N THR A 57 -6.83 -4.25 16.67
CA THR A 57 -8.16 -4.18 16.04
C THR A 57 -8.80 -5.56 16.13
N PRO A 58 -9.96 -5.70 16.78
CA PRO A 58 -10.65 -6.99 16.87
C PRO A 58 -11.19 -7.40 15.50
N LEU A 59 -11.16 -8.72 15.27
CA LEU A 59 -11.84 -9.37 14.16
C LEU A 59 -13.34 -9.43 14.46
N GLU A 60 -14.16 -8.95 13.54
CA GLU A 60 -15.61 -8.87 13.69
C GLU A 60 -16.26 -9.28 12.38
N LYS A 61 -17.25 -10.16 12.45
CA LYS A 61 -17.90 -10.74 11.26
C LYS A 61 -18.44 -9.63 10.35
N GLY A 62 -18.03 -9.62 9.09
CA GLY A 62 -18.45 -8.65 8.07
C GLY A 62 -17.82 -7.27 8.18
N LYS A 63 -16.77 -7.08 9.00
CA LYS A 63 -16.10 -5.79 9.17
C LYS A 63 -15.21 -5.46 7.98
N ILE A 64 -15.64 -4.52 7.15
CA ILE A 64 -14.81 -3.94 6.08
C ILE A 64 -13.78 -3.02 6.71
N ILE A 65 -12.52 -3.19 6.32
CA ILE A 65 -11.40 -2.34 6.74
C ILE A 65 -10.78 -1.54 5.58
N ALA A 66 -11.02 -1.96 4.34
CA ALA A 66 -10.58 -1.22 3.15
C ALA A 66 -11.38 -1.65 1.90
N GLU A 67 -11.34 -0.79 0.89
CA GLU A 67 -11.72 -1.10 -0.48
C GLU A 67 -10.56 -0.69 -1.40
N ILE A 68 -10.11 -1.62 -2.24
CA ILE A 68 -9.01 -1.44 -3.18
C ILE A 68 -9.62 -1.31 -4.57
N PRO A 69 -9.57 -0.14 -5.23
CA PRO A 69 -10.18 0.06 -6.53
C PRO A 69 -9.68 -0.93 -7.58
N LYS A 70 -8.38 -1.28 -7.51
CA LYS A 70 -7.76 -2.31 -8.33
C LYS A 70 -6.60 -2.97 -7.60
N LEU A 71 -6.71 -4.28 -7.32
CA LEU A 71 -5.60 -5.12 -6.88
C LEU A 71 -4.88 -5.65 -8.12
N ASN A 72 -3.63 -5.25 -8.33
CA ASN A 72 -2.83 -5.64 -9.48
C ASN A 72 -2.36 -7.10 -9.36
N GLU A 73 -1.75 -7.58 -10.43
CA GLU A 73 -1.23 -8.93 -10.58
C GLU A 73 -0.11 -9.26 -9.59
N GLU A 74 0.60 -8.23 -9.09
CA GLU A 74 1.60 -8.38 -8.05
C GLU A 74 1.14 -7.70 -6.78
N TYR A 75 1.28 -8.39 -5.65
CA TYR A 75 0.95 -7.82 -4.37
C TYR A 75 1.67 -8.54 -3.23
N LEU A 76 1.77 -7.87 -2.08
CA LEU A 76 2.18 -8.43 -0.81
C LEU A 76 1.19 -7.95 0.26
N ILE A 77 0.54 -8.89 0.91
CA ILE A 77 -0.36 -8.66 2.04
C ILE A 77 0.41 -9.09 3.29
N SER A 78 0.41 -8.27 4.34
CA SER A 78 1.09 -8.60 5.59
C SER A 78 0.32 -8.04 6.78
N PHE A 79 0.12 -8.84 7.82
CA PHE A 79 -0.48 -8.40 9.07
C PHE A 79 0.03 -9.22 10.25
N ASP A 80 -0.01 -8.62 11.43
CA ASP A 80 0.21 -9.34 12.68
C ASP A 80 -1.14 -9.81 13.21
N PHE A 81 -1.21 -11.08 13.61
CA PHE A 81 -2.40 -11.74 14.11
C PHE A 81 -2.17 -12.28 15.53
N TYR A 82 -3.16 -12.09 16.39
CA TYR A 82 -3.18 -12.57 17.77
C TYR A 82 -4.46 -13.38 18.02
N PRO A 83 -4.41 -14.72 18.04
CA PRO A 83 -5.57 -15.55 18.35
C PRO A 83 -5.79 -15.64 19.86
N ASN A 84 -6.98 -15.27 20.34
CA ASN A 84 -7.35 -15.42 21.74
C ASN A 84 -7.78 -16.85 22.06
N ASP A 85 -8.43 -17.53 21.11
CA ASP A 85 -8.76 -18.96 21.19
C ASP A 85 -8.84 -19.58 19.79
N PHE A 86 -9.16 -20.86 19.66
CA PHE A 86 -9.61 -21.39 18.37
C PHE A 86 -10.72 -22.41 18.57
N PHE A 87 -11.53 -22.58 17.53
CA PHE A 87 -12.83 -23.22 17.61
C PHE A 87 -12.94 -24.44 16.69
N TYR A 88 -14.03 -25.21 16.87
CA TYR A 88 -14.29 -26.44 16.14
C TYR A 88 -14.87 -26.23 14.74
N ASN A 89 -15.29 -25.01 14.40
CA ASN A 89 -15.88 -24.65 13.11
C ASN A 89 -14.95 -23.72 12.32
N TRP A 90 -15.27 -23.47 11.06
CA TRP A 90 -14.55 -22.50 10.22
C TRP A 90 -14.55 -21.11 10.86
N ARG A 91 -13.38 -20.47 10.87
CA ARG A 91 -13.20 -19.14 11.48
C ARG A 91 -12.45 -18.20 10.55
N SER A 92 -13.09 -17.10 10.18
CA SER A 92 -12.53 -16.11 9.25
C SER A 92 -11.57 -15.15 9.93
N VAL A 93 -10.48 -14.81 9.24
CA VAL A 93 -9.45 -13.89 9.71
C VAL A 93 -9.39 -12.67 8.79
N VAL A 94 -9.10 -12.88 7.51
CA VAL A 94 -8.99 -11.82 6.51
C VAL A 94 -9.54 -12.34 5.20
N HIS A 95 -10.32 -11.52 4.48
CA HIS A 95 -10.86 -11.90 3.18
C HIS A 95 -10.85 -10.72 2.22
N PHE A 96 -10.10 -10.87 1.12
CA PHE A 96 -10.13 -10.01 -0.04
C PHE A 96 -11.08 -10.61 -1.08
N THR A 97 -12.07 -9.84 -1.51
CA THR A 97 -13.14 -10.35 -2.39
C THR A 97 -13.62 -9.28 -3.36
N ILE A 98 -13.99 -9.70 -4.57
CA ILE A 98 -14.70 -8.88 -5.57
C ILE A 98 -16.22 -8.85 -5.34
N GLY A 99 -16.73 -9.52 -4.29
CA GLY A 99 -18.09 -9.32 -3.80
C GLY A 99 -18.82 -10.59 -3.33
N SER A 100 -18.35 -11.79 -3.67
CA SER A 100 -18.95 -13.07 -3.25
C SER A 100 -17.95 -13.94 -2.46
N ASP A 101 -18.43 -15.01 -1.83
CA ASP A 101 -17.59 -15.91 -1.02
C ASP A 101 -16.68 -16.80 -1.88
N ASN A 102 -17.25 -17.54 -2.84
CA ASN A 102 -16.55 -18.56 -3.61
C ASN A 102 -17.30 -18.94 -4.91
N LYS A 103 -17.79 -17.95 -5.66
CA LYS A 103 -18.54 -18.17 -6.91
C LYS A 103 -17.70 -17.82 -8.13
N ASN A 104 -16.88 -16.80 -8.03
CA ASN A 104 -16.14 -16.20 -9.13
C ASN A 104 -14.63 -16.28 -8.90
N TYR A 105 -13.87 -16.26 -9.99
CA TYR A 105 -12.42 -16.07 -9.93
C TYR A 105 -12.14 -14.65 -9.37
N GLY A 106 -11.46 -14.57 -8.23
CA GLY A 106 -11.24 -13.33 -7.49
C GLY A 106 -12.07 -13.15 -6.21
N ASP A 107 -13.03 -14.05 -5.95
CA ASP A 107 -13.82 -13.98 -4.71
C ASP A 107 -12.97 -14.24 -3.46
N ARG A 108 -11.87 -14.99 -3.57
CA ARG A 108 -10.94 -15.31 -2.47
C ARG A 108 -9.53 -14.87 -2.83
N THR A 109 -9.24 -13.57 -2.87
CA THR A 109 -7.98 -13.03 -3.45
C THR A 109 -7.07 -12.26 -2.49
N PRO A 110 -6.53 -12.85 -1.41
CA PRO A 110 -6.80 -14.17 -0.85
C PRO A 110 -7.90 -14.14 0.22
N GLY A 111 -8.38 -15.32 0.60
CA GLY A 111 -9.10 -15.52 1.86
C GLY A 111 -8.30 -16.37 2.85
N ILE A 112 -8.43 -16.07 4.14
CA ILE A 112 -7.67 -16.69 5.24
C ILE A 112 -8.61 -17.08 6.37
N TRP A 113 -8.61 -18.36 6.71
CA TRP A 113 -9.44 -18.96 7.75
C TRP A 113 -8.65 -19.93 8.63
N PHE A 114 -9.25 -20.35 9.74
CA PHE A 114 -8.90 -21.59 10.43
C PHE A 114 -9.93 -22.68 10.14
N GLU A 115 -9.44 -23.89 9.88
CA GLU A 115 -10.27 -25.06 9.61
C GLU A 115 -10.90 -25.63 10.89
N PRO A 116 -12.06 -26.29 10.78
CA PRO A 116 -12.63 -27.14 11.83
C PRO A 116 -11.64 -28.20 12.36
N GLY A 117 -11.50 -28.36 13.67
CA GLY A 117 -10.75 -29.49 14.23
C GLY A 117 -10.50 -29.47 15.75
N PHE A 118 -10.45 -30.66 16.36
CA PHE A 118 -10.25 -30.85 17.81
C PHE A 118 -8.77 -30.82 18.25
N SER A 119 -7.85 -31.30 17.41
CA SER A 119 -6.45 -31.56 17.80
C SER A 119 -5.41 -30.92 16.86
N ASN A 120 -5.72 -30.76 15.57
CA ASN A 120 -4.87 -30.11 14.58
C ASN A 120 -5.66 -28.98 13.93
N LYS A 121 -5.41 -27.76 14.42
CA LYS A 121 -5.97 -26.54 13.84
C LYS A 121 -5.12 -26.20 12.62
N ASN A 122 -5.71 -26.12 11.45
CA ASN A 122 -4.99 -25.72 10.24
C ASN A 122 -5.31 -24.26 9.92
N ILE A 123 -4.31 -23.52 9.46
CA ILE A 123 -4.56 -22.26 8.76
C ILE A 123 -4.85 -22.61 7.30
N HIS A 124 -5.98 -22.12 6.80
CA HIS A 124 -6.46 -22.31 5.45
C HIS A 124 -6.34 -20.99 4.70
N ILE A 125 -5.58 -20.99 3.62
CA ILE A 125 -5.41 -19.83 2.75
C ILE A 125 -5.83 -20.23 1.36
N SER A 126 -6.77 -19.48 0.79
CA SER A 126 -7.24 -19.71 -0.57
C SER A 126 -6.98 -18.50 -1.47
N ALA A 127 -6.63 -18.79 -2.72
CA ALA A 127 -6.35 -17.81 -3.76
C ALA A 127 -6.80 -18.31 -5.14
N PRO A 128 -7.11 -17.41 -6.09
CA PRO A 128 -7.29 -17.75 -7.49
C PRO A 128 -5.94 -18.09 -8.13
N ILE A 129 -5.65 -19.38 -8.33
CA ILE A 129 -4.37 -19.85 -8.87
C ILE A 129 -4.65 -20.76 -10.07
N ASP A 130 -4.06 -20.42 -11.22
CA ASP A 130 -4.06 -21.23 -12.45
C ASP A 130 -5.48 -21.66 -12.90
N ASN A 131 -6.42 -20.69 -12.97
CA ASN A 131 -7.84 -20.87 -13.27
C ASN A 131 -8.67 -21.66 -12.24
N ASN A 132 -8.07 -22.09 -11.12
CA ASN A 132 -8.83 -22.56 -9.97
C ASN A 132 -9.18 -21.37 -9.07
N SER A 133 -10.47 -21.01 -8.99
CA SER A 133 -10.95 -19.87 -8.20
C SER A 133 -10.78 -20.02 -6.69
N ASN A 134 -10.51 -21.24 -6.23
CA ASN A 134 -10.42 -21.61 -4.81
C ASN A 134 -9.26 -22.59 -4.58
N ASP A 135 -8.12 -22.35 -5.23
CA ASP A 135 -6.93 -23.13 -4.92
C ASP A 135 -6.57 -22.92 -3.45
N MET A 136 -6.31 -24.02 -2.75
CA MET A 136 -6.16 -23.99 -1.29
C MET A 136 -4.76 -24.43 -0.87
N PHE A 137 -4.29 -23.77 0.19
CA PHE A 137 -3.17 -24.21 1.00
C PHE A 137 -3.65 -24.36 2.44
N SER A 138 -3.40 -25.52 3.03
CA SER A 138 -3.75 -25.81 4.42
C SER A 138 -2.57 -26.46 5.12
N THR A 139 -2.22 -25.94 6.30
CA THR A 139 -1.12 -26.48 7.10
C THR A 139 -1.43 -26.38 8.60
N PRO A 140 -1.01 -27.37 9.42
CA PRO A 140 -1.15 -27.28 10.86
C PRO A 140 -0.49 -26.03 11.43
N ILE A 141 -1.17 -25.39 12.38
CA ILE A 141 -0.67 -24.16 13.02
C ILE A 141 0.38 -24.45 14.09
N LEU A 142 0.56 -25.74 14.44
CA LEU A 142 1.46 -26.17 15.49
C LEU A 142 2.89 -25.71 15.14
N ASN A 143 3.45 -24.87 16.01
CA ASN A 143 4.74 -24.16 15.86
C ASN A 143 4.75 -22.93 14.93
N LEU A 144 3.66 -22.62 14.22
CA LEU A 144 3.55 -21.45 13.35
C LEU A 144 2.71 -20.33 13.95
N ILE A 145 1.57 -20.66 14.58
CA ILE A 145 0.68 -19.69 15.21
C ILE A 145 0.23 -20.26 16.56
N GLN A 146 0.52 -19.54 17.65
CA GLN A 146 0.21 -19.98 19.01
C GLN A 146 -0.88 -19.11 19.63
N LYS A 147 -1.75 -19.75 20.43
CA LYS A 147 -2.77 -19.06 21.24
C LYS A 147 -2.09 -17.98 22.10
N ASN A 148 -2.71 -16.81 22.17
CA ASN A 148 -2.25 -15.67 22.96
C ASN A 148 -0.85 -15.13 22.59
N GLN A 149 -0.42 -15.32 21.34
CA GLN A 149 0.84 -14.79 20.83
C GLN A 149 0.65 -14.09 19.49
N TRP A 150 1.44 -13.05 19.25
CA TRP A 150 1.50 -12.41 17.94
C TRP A 150 2.25 -13.29 16.96
N SER A 151 1.68 -13.48 15.77
CA SER A 151 2.33 -14.10 14.63
C SER A 151 2.15 -13.22 13.41
N ASN A 152 3.19 -13.11 12.58
CA ASN A 152 3.11 -12.37 11.33
C ASN A 152 2.74 -13.32 10.18
N ILE A 153 1.72 -12.96 9.41
CA ILE A 153 1.27 -13.69 8.22
C ILE A 153 1.49 -12.80 7.01
N LYS A 154 2.10 -13.36 5.96
CA LYS A 154 2.22 -12.71 4.66
C LYS A 154 1.74 -13.61 3.55
N VAL A 155 1.08 -13.00 2.57
CA VAL A 155 0.68 -13.64 1.32
C VAL A 155 1.12 -12.75 0.18
N ALA A 156 1.85 -13.28 -0.79
CA ALA A 156 2.41 -12.50 -1.88
C ALA A 156 2.17 -13.18 -3.23
N GLN A 157 2.06 -12.37 -4.28
CA GLN A 157 2.18 -12.79 -5.67
C GLN A 157 3.19 -11.87 -6.35
N ILE A 158 4.29 -12.42 -6.87
CA ILE A 158 5.42 -11.64 -7.39
C ILE A 158 5.89 -12.22 -8.72
N LEU A 159 6.22 -11.37 -9.70
CA LEU A 159 6.84 -11.80 -10.95
C LEU A 159 8.34 -12.08 -10.75
N LEU A 160 8.74 -13.36 -10.87
CA LEU A 160 10.13 -13.79 -10.80
C LEU A 160 10.49 -14.61 -12.05
N ASN A 161 11.55 -14.22 -12.76
CA ASN A 161 12.06 -14.97 -13.93
C ASN A 161 10.98 -15.33 -14.97
N LYS A 162 10.05 -14.40 -15.24
CA LYS A 162 8.89 -14.52 -16.16
C LYS A 162 7.69 -15.33 -15.64
N PHE A 163 7.72 -15.80 -14.40
CA PHE A 163 6.62 -16.52 -13.78
C PHE A 163 6.08 -15.75 -12.60
N TYR A 164 4.76 -15.67 -12.45
CA TYR A 164 4.15 -15.19 -11.22
C TYR A 164 4.19 -16.31 -10.18
N ILE A 165 4.74 -16.00 -9.01
CA ILE A 165 4.90 -16.94 -7.91
C ILE A 165 4.03 -16.44 -6.76
N PHE A 166 3.07 -17.27 -6.36
CA PHE A 166 2.25 -17.09 -5.18
C PHE A 166 2.94 -17.74 -3.97
N THR A 167 3.17 -16.96 -2.92
CA THR A 167 3.97 -17.37 -1.75
C THR A 167 3.21 -17.07 -0.46
N ILE A 168 3.23 -18.01 0.47
CA ILE A 168 2.69 -17.84 1.83
C ILE A 168 3.85 -17.92 2.82
N ILE A 169 3.92 -16.95 3.72
CA ILE A 169 4.98 -16.81 4.72
C ILE A 169 4.34 -16.63 6.10
N ILE A 170 4.79 -17.39 7.08
CA ILE A 170 4.35 -17.26 8.48
C ILE A 170 5.59 -17.13 9.36
N ASN A 171 5.66 -16.08 10.17
CA ASN A 171 6.81 -15.75 11.03
C ASN A 171 8.16 -15.80 10.29
N GLY A 172 8.18 -15.29 9.05
CA GLY A 172 9.38 -15.27 8.19
C GLY A 172 9.71 -16.61 7.51
N THR A 173 8.98 -17.69 7.79
CA THR A 173 9.16 -18.99 7.14
C THR A 173 8.22 -19.12 5.94
N VAL A 174 8.77 -19.39 4.76
CA VAL A 174 7.97 -19.73 3.57
C VAL A 174 7.34 -21.11 3.78
N VAL A 175 6.01 -21.16 3.85
CA VAL A 175 5.26 -22.41 4.10
C VAL A 175 4.60 -22.95 2.83
N SER A 176 4.44 -22.12 1.80
CA SER A 176 3.92 -22.51 0.49
C SER A 176 4.48 -21.62 -0.61
N GLU A 177 4.71 -22.21 -1.77
CA GLU A 177 5.07 -21.52 -3.00
C GLU A 177 4.45 -22.26 -4.20
N LYS A 178 3.76 -21.54 -5.09
CA LYS A 178 3.15 -22.08 -6.29
C LYS A 178 3.32 -21.11 -7.46
N VAL A 179 3.50 -21.65 -8.67
CA VAL A 179 3.48 -20.86 -9.91
C VAL A 179 2.03 -20.61 -10.31
N ASN A 180 1.68 -19.36 -10.66
CA ASN A 180 0.37 -18.96 -11.17
C ASN A 180 0.52 -18.46 -12.62
N ASN A 181 0.14 -19.26 -13.61
CA ASN A 181 0.27 -18.84 -15.02
C ASN A 181 -0.97 -18.08 -15.52
N LYS A 182 -2.06 -18.07 -14.74
CA LYS A 182 -3.32 -17.39 -15.05
C LYS A 182 -3.64 -16.30 -14.02
N TYR A 183 -2.61 -15.53 -13.68
CA TYR A 183 -2.71 -14.35 -12.82
C TYR A 183 -3.60 -13.28 -13.49
N GLN A 184 -4.32 -12.51 -12.67
CA GLN A 184 -5.22 -11.44 -13.10
C GLN A 184 -5.18 -10.30 -12.08
N SER A 185 -5.50 -9.09 -12.52
CA SER A 185 -5.88 -7.99 -11.62
C SER A 185 -7.37 -8.05 -11.30
N PHE A 186 -7.77 -7.52 -10.14
CA PHE A 186 -9.17 -7.51 -9.70
C PHE A 186 -9.61 -6.10 -9.33
N ASP A 187 -10.74 -5.67 -9.86
CA ASP A 187 -11.33 -4.36 -9.55
C ASP A 187 -12.26 -4.44 -8.33
N ASN A 188 -12.39 -3.33 -7.60
CA ASN A 188 -13.30 -3.14 -6.47
C ASN A 188 -13.16 -4.21 -5.36
N VAL A 189 -11.93 -4.53 -4.99
CA VAL A 189 -11.65 -5.56 -3.98
C VAL A 189 -11.94 -5.03 -2.59
N LYS A 190 -12.89 -5.64 -1.90
CA LYS A 190 -13.19 -5.38 -0.50
C LYS A 190 -12.29 -6.19 0.40
N VAL A 191 -11.79 -5.56 1.46
CA VAL A 191 -10.95 -6.22 2.47
C VAL A 191 -11.70 -6.28 3.79
N TYR A 192 -11.92 -7.49 4.28
CA TYR A 192 -12.61 -7.76 5.53
C TYR A 192 -11.63 -8.20 6.62
N ALA A 193 -11.84 -7.71 7.84
CA ALA A 193 -11.26 -8.22 9.08
C ALA A 193 -12.25 -9.22 9.72
N SER A 194 -12.31 -10.42 9.13
CA SER A 194 -13.40 -11.41 9.16
C SER A 194 -14.51 -11.11 8.16
N ASP A 195 -14.73 -12.06 7.26
CA ASP A 195 -15.74 -12.00 6.21
C ASP A 195 -17.18 -12.08 6.77
N PRO A 196 -18.21 -11.76 5.96
CA PRO A 196 -19.62 -11.84 6.38
C PRO A 196 -20.22 -13.26 6.32
N TRP A 197 -19.52 -14.25 5.75
CA TRP A 197 -20.06 -15.59 5.46
C TRP A 197 -19.77 -16.60 6.59
N TYR A 198 -18.58 -16.56 7.17
CA TYR A 198 -18.10 -17.44 8.25
C TYR A 198 -18.00 -16.70 9.58
N GLU A 199 -17.99 -17.44 10.69
CA GLU A 199 -17.82 -16.84 12.02
C GLU A 199 -16.43 -16.21 12.16
N ALA A 200 -16.35 -15.09 12.87
CA ALA A 200 -15.08 -14.45 13.13
C ALA A 200 -14.19 -15.33 14.02
N GLN A 201 -12.91 -15.39 13.66
CA GLN A 201 -11.86 -15.91 14.53
C GLN A 201 -11.70 -14.98 15.74
N ASP A 202 -11.74 -15.53 16.95
CA ASP A 202 -11.49 -14.73 18.15
C ASP A 202 -10.01 -14.32 18.19
N GLY A 203 -9.77 -13.02 18.10
CA GLY A 203 -8.44 -12.47 18.03
C GLY A 203 -8.40 -11.03 17.56
N PHE A 204 -7.16 -10.56 17.39
CA PHE A 204 -6.85 -9.20 16.97
C PHE A 204 -5.90 -9.22 15.78
N ILE A 205 -6.00 -8.19 14.96
CA ILE A 205 -5.02 -7.85 13.94
C ILE A 205 -4.43 -6.47 14.20
N LYS A 206 -3.20 -6.25 13.75
CA LYS A 206 -2.52 -4.95 13.70
C LYS A 206 -1.44 -4.95 12.62
N ASN A 207 -0.86 -3.79 12.35
CA ASN A 207 0.21 -3.64 11.36
C ASN A 207 -0.16 -4.27 10.01
N PHE A 208 -1.44 -4.20 9.65
CA PHE A 208 -1.94 -4.77 8.41
C PHE A 208 -1.60 -3.78 7.30
N PHE A 209 -0.81 -4.21 6.33
CA PHE A 209 -0.58 -3.46 5.10
C PHE A 209 -0.68 -4.33 3.85
N VAL A 210 -0.87 -3.66 2.71
CA VAL A 210 -0.76 -4.22 1.37
C VAL A 210 0.34 -3.48 0.62
N ILE A 211 1.10 -4.17 -0.21
CA ILE A 211 1.88 -3.58 -1.29
C ILE A 211 1.24 -4.08 -2.55
N ASN A 212 0.88 -3.21 -3.46
CA ASN A 212 0.23 -3.57 -4.71
C ASN A 212 1.17 -3.16 -5.87
N GLY A 213 1.19 -3.86 -7.01
CA GLY A 213 2.07 -3.58 -8.17
C GLY A 213 3.59 -3.58 -7.90
N ILE A 214 4.20 -4.72 -7.55
CA ILE A 214 5.61 -4.85 -7.12
C ILE A 214 6.65 -4.59 -8.24
N SER A 215 6.40 -4.89 -9.52
CA SER A 215 7.36 -4.71 -10.62
C SER A 215 7.10 -3.50 -11.53
N ASN A 216 5.99 -2.77 -11.35
CA ASN A 216 5.71 -1.51 -12.05
C ASN A 216 6.06 -0.30 -11.16
N SER A 217 7.35 -0.06 -10.97
CA SER A 217 7.89 1.07 -10.19
C SER A 217 7.74 2.44 -10.87
N SER A 218 6.55 2.75 -11.39
CA SER A 218 6.12 4.10 -11.76
C SER A 218 4.69 4.44 -11.32
N MET A 219 3.95 3.49 -10.73
CA MET A 219 2.67 3.77 -10.07
C MET A 219 2.70 3.22 -8.65
N LYS A 220 2.67 4.12 -7.66
CA LYS A 220 2.30 3.78 -6.30
C LYS A 220 0.82 3.38 -6.32
N PRO A 221 0.43 2.20 -5.85
CA PRO A 221 -0.95 1.98 -5.45
C PRO A 221 -1.17 2.65 -4.10
N ILE A 222 -2.38 3.16 -3.96
CA ILE A 222 -2.76 4.02 -2.85
C ILE A 222 -4.03 3.41 -2.24
N VAL A 223 -3.88 2.57 -1.22
CA VAL A 223 -4.98 2.41 -0.27
C VAL A 223 -5.00 3.65 0.59
N VAL A 224 -5.99 4.47 0.26
CA VAL A 224 -6.29 5.64 1.04
C VAL A 224 -7.26 5.27 2.15
N LEU A 225 -6.76 5.02 3.35
CA LEU A 225 -7.62 5.14 4.53
C LEU A 225 -7.81 6.63 4.86
N PRO A 226 -8.99 7.06 5.31
CA PRO A 226 -9.18 8.36 5.92
C PRO A 226 -8.30 8.47 7.18
N SER A 227 -7.17 9.17 7.07
CA SER A 227 -6.30 9.46 8.21
C SER A 227 -6.70 10.80 8.85
N ASP A 228 -6.30 11.02 10.10
CA ASP A 228 -6.44 12.34 10.73
C ASP A 228 -5.31 13.30 10.31
N TYR A 229 -4.25 12.77 9.69
CA TYR A 229 -3.09 13.51 9.17
C TYR A 229 -2.38 12.78 8.03
N ILE A 230 -1.58 13.50 7.24
CA ILE A 230 -0.61 12.96 6.27
C ILE A 230 0.79 13.31 6.75
N LEU A 231 1.70 12.34 6.75
CA LEU A 231 3.12 12.56 7.02
C LEU A 231 3.97 11.70 6.09
N ASN A 232 4.90 12.34 5.38
CA ASN A 232 5.97 11.67 4.68
C ASN A 232 7.27 12.50 4.73
N SER A 233 8.22 12.01 5.51
CA SER A 233 9.54 12.61 5.68
C SER A 233 10.58 12.24 4.61
N LYS A 234 10.21 11.41 3.63
CA LYS A 234 11.13 10.98 2.57
C LYS A 234 10.98 11.84 1.33
N GLU A 235 12.09 12.05 0.62
CA GLU A 235 12.09 12.65 -0.71
C GLU A 235 11.35 11.75 -1.72
N PHE A 236 10.54 12.35 -2.58
CA PHE A 236 9.89 11.69 -3.70
C PHE A 236 9.76 12.64 -4.90
N ALA A 237 9.79 12.08 -6.11
CA ALA A 237 9.54 12.82 -7.33
C ALA A 237 8.05 13.22 -7.42
N ILE A 238 7.78 14.39 -7.97
CA ILE A 238 6.43 14.84 -8.30
C ILE A 238 5.99 14.07 -9.57
N ILE A 239 4.90 13.30 -9.47
CA ILE A 239 4.43 12.41 -10.53
C ILE A 239 2.95 12.72 -10.79
N HIS A 240 2.57 12.83 -12.06
CA HIS A 240 1.19 13.12 -12.46
C HIS A 240 0.19 12.12 -11.87
N ASP A 241 -0.96 12.60 -11.41
CA ASP A 241 -2.02 11.81 -10.79
C ASP A 241 -1.54 10.94 -9.61
N SER A 242 -0.68 11.49 -8.76
CA SER A 242 -0.16 10.78 -7.58
C SER A 242 -0.98 11.13 -6.34
N LEU A 243 -2.10 10.44 -6.13
CA LEU A 243 -2.86 10.53 -4.89
C LEU A 243 -2.01 10.05 -3.69
N PHE A 244 -1.78 10.93 -2.74
CA PHE A 244 -0.91 10.69 -1.59
C PHE A 244 -1.68 10.11 -0.39
N GLY A 245 -2.97 10.42 -0.27
CA GLY A 245 -3.83 9.95 0.82
C GLY A 245 -5.17 10.68 0.89
N THR A 246 -5.95 10.43 1.93
CA THR A 246 -7.17 11.18 2.26
C THR A 246 -7.17 11.49 3.74
N LEU A 247 -7.81 12.60 4.05
CA LEU A 247 -8.11 13.02 5.39
C LEU A 247 -9.59 12.78 5.65
N LYS A 248 -9.91 12.15 6.79
CA LYS A 248 -11.29 12.04 7.25
C LYS A 248 -11.95 13.42 7.35
N VAL A 249 -11.19 14.38 7.87
CA VAL A 249 -11.56 15.78 7.93
C VAL A 249 -10.31 16.66 7.90
N LEU A 250 -10.30 17.67 7.02
CA LEU A 250 -9.44 18.84 7.14
C LEU A 250 -10.26 19.91 7.89
N LYS A 251 -9.94 20.14 9.15
CA LYS A 251 -10.62 21.10 10.01
C LYS A 251 -10.32 22.52 9.55
N LYS A 252 -11.15 23.47 9.97
CA LYS A 252 -10.92 24.91 9.79
C LYS A 252 -9.65 25.45 10.47
N VAL A 253 -8.97 24.66 11.29
CA VAL A 253 -7.60 24.95 11.76
C VAL A 253 -6.70 23.81 11.31
N TYR A 254 -5.74 24.12 10.44
CA TYR A 254 -4.87 23.13 9.81
C TYR A 254 -3.51 23.73 9.42
N THR A 255 -2.54 22.84 9.23
CA THR A 255 -1.23 23.14 8.68
C THR A 255 -0.87 22.15 7.58
N VAL A 256 -0.42 22.68 6.45
CA VAL A 256 0.19 21.94 5.34
C VAL A 256 1.62 22.45 5.21
N SER A 257 2.62 21.58 5.23
CA SER A 257 4.00 21.98 4.96
C SER A 257 4.74 20.93 4.16
N PHE A 258 5.73 21.39 3.39
CA PHE A 258 6.60 20.54 2.59
C PHE A 258 7.81 21.32 2.08
N ASN A 259 8.89 20.60 1.79
CA ASN A 259 10.04 21.09 1.03
C ASN A 259 9.84 20.75 -0.45
N ILE A 260 10.18 21.68 -1.35
CA ILE A 260 10.13 21.48 -2.81
C ILE A 260 11.46 21.87 -3.48
N LYS A 261 11.90 21.05 -4.44
CA LYS A 261 13.07 21.28 -5.27
C LYS A 261 12.67 21.16 -6.74
N PRO A 262 12.34 22.26 -7.43
CA PRO A 262 12.02 22.23 -8.86
C PRO A 262 13.28 22.00 -9.69
N THR A 263 13.17 21.20 -10.76
CA THR A 263 14.33 20.85 -11.61
C THR A 263 14.24 21.43 -13.01
N ASN A 264 13.08 21.91 -13.42
CA ASN A 264 12.85 22.54 -14.70
C ASN A 264 11.64 23.48 -14.62
N TYR A 265 11.60 24.55 -15.40
CA TYR A 265 10.41 25.38 -15.55
C TYR A 265 9.95 25.37 -16.99
N SER A 266 8.65 25.22 -17.19
CA SER A 266 8.02 25.26 -18.50
C SER A 266 6.70 26.03 -18.42
N ARG A 267 6.20 26.47 -19.57
CA ARG A 267 4.91 27.16 -19.66
C ARG A 267 3.75 26.19 -19.38
N GLY A 268 2.62 26.76 -18.98
CA GLY A 268 1.43 26.04 -18.54
C GLY A 268 1.47 25.81 -17.03
N LEU A 269 0.29 25.77 -16.41
CA LEU A 269 0.17 25.58 -14.97
C LEU A 269 0.64 24.16 -14.59
N LYS A 270 1.66 24.03 -13.72
CA LYS A 270 2.27 22.73 -13.37
C LYS A 270 1.98 22.31 -11.94
N SER A 271 1.34 21.17 -11.75
CA SER A 271 0.82 20.73 -10.45
C SER A 271 1.93 20.22 -9.53
N VAL A 272 1.78 20.54 -8.24
CA VAL A 272 2.72 20.17 -7.16
C VAL A 272 1.97 19.44 -6.04
N LEU A 273 0.92 20.07 -5.50
CA LEU A 273 0.16 19.52 -4.38
C LEU A 273 -1.31 19.96 -4.51
N HIS A 274 -2.27 19.06 -4.39
CA HIS A 274 -3.68 19.41 -4.46
C HIS A 274 -4.48 18.69 -3.38
N ILE A 275 -4.98 19.46 -2.41
CA ILE A 275 -5.89 18.97 -1.36
C ILE A 275 -7.32 19.35 -1.75
N THR A 276 -8.15 18.34 -2.04
CA THR A 276 -9.45 18.49 -2.74
C THR A 276 -10.57 17.62 -2.19
N LEU A 277 -11.83 18.03 -2.36
CA LEU A 277 -13.03 17.22 -2.15
C LEU A 277 -13.26 16.18 -3.27
N GLY A 278 -12.45 16.21 -4.33
CA GLY A 278 -12.47 15.24 -5.42
C GLY A 278 -12.68 15.84 -6.81
N ASN A 279 -12.88 17.15 -6.94
CA ASN A 279 -12.90 17.84 -8.23
C ASN A 279 -11.77 18.87 -8.35
N ASN A 280 -11.60 19.44 -9.55
CA ASN A 280 -10.56 20.42 -9.81
C ASN A 280 -10.80 21.76 -9.09
N ASN A 281 -11.96 22.40 -9.35
CA ASN A 281 -12.29 23.76 -8.89
C ASN A 281 -13.79 24.08 -8.94
N ILE A 282 -14.67 23.09 -8.73
CA ILE A 282 -16.11 23.22 -8.92
C ILE A 282 -16.80 23.79 -7.68
N VAL A 283 -16.43 23.30 -6.50
CA VAL A 283 -17.06 23.66 -5.23
C VAL A 283 -16.05 24.25 -4.25
N TYR A 284 -16.56 25.03 -3.29
CA TYR A 284 -15.75 25.59 -2.20
C TYR A 284 -15.14 24.45 -1.38
N GLY A 285 -13.80 24.39 -1.37
CA GLY A 285 -13.03 23.30 -0.76
C GLY A 285 -12.28 22.42 -1.77
N ASP A 286 -12.57 22.50 -3.08
CA ASP A 286 -11.84 21.70 -4.08
C ASP A 286 -10.37 22.06 -4.18
N ARG A 287 -9.98 23.33 -3.98
CA ARG A 287 -8.58 23.75 -3.88
C ARG A 287 -8.33 24.30 -2.48
N ASN A 288 -8.06 23.44 -1.50
CA ASN A 288 -7.88 23.88 -0.13
C ASN A 288 -6.81 23.10 0.65
N PRO A 289 -5.51 23.43 0.45
CA PRO A 289 -4.98 24.26 -0.63
C PRO A 289 -4.68 23.44 -1.89
N GLY A 290 -4.53 24.13 -3.02
CA GLY A 290 -3.86 23.60 -4.21
C GLY A 290 -2.64 24.45 -4.57
N VAL A 291 -1.58 23.83 -5.07
CA VAL A 291 -0.27 24.43 -5.33
C VAL A 291 0.21 24.02 -6.72
N TRP A 292 0.51 25.01 -7.55
CA TRP A 292 1.08 24.84 -8.88
C TRP A 292 2.25 25.81 -9.10
N PHE A 293 3.12 25.52 -10.06
CA PHE A 293 3.96 26.57 -10.67
C PHE A 293 3.16 27.35 -11.71
N HIS A 294 3.41 28.67 -11.74
CA HIS A 294 2.68 29.62 -12.57
C HIS A 294 2.86 29.34 -14.06
N GLU A 295 1.81 29.62 -14.85
CA GLU A 295 1.73 29.25 -16.26
C GLU A 295 2.73 29.96 -17.19
N ASP A 296 3.29 31.08 -16.72
CA ASP A 296 4.29 31.87 -17.45
C ASP A 296 5.68 31.21 -17.45
N GLY A 297 5.91 30.17 -16.64
CA GLY A 297 7.20 29.50 -16.48
C GLY A 297 8.23 30.32 -15.70
N SER A 298 7.80 31.34 -14.94
CA SER A 298 8.69 32.22 -14.16
C SER A 298 9.31 31.55 -12.93
N GLY A 299 8.81 30.38 -12.53
CA GLY A 299 9.23 29.69 -11.32
C GLY A 299 8.52 30.16 -10.05
N LYS A 300 7.50 31.02 -10.16
CA LYS A 300 6.61 31.34 -9.04
C LYS A 300 5.65 30.19 -8.76
N LEU A 301 5.30 29.98 -7.50
CA LEU A 301 4.15 29.17 -7.14
C LEU A 301 2.87 30.02 -7.17
N VAL A 302 1.79 29.42 -7.65
CA VAL A 302 0.42 29.89 -7.47
C VAL A 302 -0.26 28.96 -6.49
N ILE A 303 -0.71 29.50 -5.36
CA ILE A 303 -1.34 28.72 -4.29
C ILE A 303 -2.80 29.15 -4.20
N PHE A 304 -3.70 28.23 -4.53
CA PHE A 304 -5.15 28.41 -4.43
C PHE A 304 -5.67 27.89 -3.08
N ALA A 305 -6.66 28.58 -2.52
CA ALA A 305 -7.31 28.20 -1.28
C ALA A 305 -8.80 28.58 -1.27
N ALA A 306 -9.58 27.90 -0.43
CA ALA A 306 -10.97 28.25 -0.16
C ALA A 306 -11.02 29.34 0.92
N VAL A 307 -11.13 30.61 0.50
CA VAL A 307 -11.07 31.78 1.40
C VAL A 307 -12.23 32.74 1.09
N ASN A 308 -12.96 33.16 2.13
CA ASN A 308 -14.07 34.12 2.06
C ASN A 308 -15.15 33.76 1.02
N GLY A 309 -15.50 32.47 0.91
CA GLY A 309 -16.49 31.99 -0.06
C GLY A 309 -15.99 31.89 -1.51
N SER A 310 -14.78 32.33 -1.80
CA SER A 310 -14.16 32.17 -3.13
C SER A 310 -13.60 30.76 -3.32
N THR A 311 -13.94 30.12 -4.44
CA THR A 311 -13.39 28.81 -4.84
C THR A 311 -12.01 28.91 -5.50
N THR A 312 -11.58 30.13 -5.87
CA THR A 312 -10.36 30.40 -6.64
C THR A 312 -9.53 31.54 -6.05
N PHE A 313 -9.65 31.82 -4.75
CA PHE A 313 -8.71 32.74 -4.10
C PHE A 313 -7.29 32.19 -4.29
N TYR A 314 -6.37 33.03 -4.73
CA TYR A 314 -5.00 32.61 -5.00
C TYR A 314 -3.99 33.67 -4.58
N ILE A 315 -2.77 33.20 -4.36
CA ILE A 315 -1.60 34.03 -4.09
C ILE A 315 -0.44 33.56 -4.96
N GLU A 316 0.48 34.46 -5.28
CA GLU A 316 1.74 34.15 -5.95
C GLU A 316 2.91 34.30 -4.99
N THR A 317 3.87 33.39 -5.08
CA THR A 317 5.16 33.54 -4.40
C THR A 317 6.13 34.35 -5.27
N PRO A 318 7.23 34.88 -4.69
CA PRO A 318 8.44 35.12 -5.47
C PRO A 318 8.90 33.84 -6.20
N PRO A 319 9.63 33.96 -7.32
CA PRO A 319 10.19 32.80 -8.01
C PRO A 319 11.06 31.95 -7.09
N LEU A 320 10.84 30.63 -7.10
CA LEU A 320 11.71 29.66 -6.47
C LEU A 320 12.94 29.44 -7.36
N LYS A 321 14.06 29.09 -6.75
CA LYS A 321 15.29 28.79 -7.49
C LYS A 321 15.29 27.33 -7.98
N LEU A 322 15.71 27.12 -9.22
CA LEU A 322 15.90 25.78 -9.78
C LEU A 322 17.02 25.04 -9.05
N GLY A 323 16.78 23.75 -8.78
CA GLY A 323 17.73 22.85 -8.14
C GLY A 323 17.94 23.06 -6.63
N GLU A 324 17.30 24.08 -6.04
CA GLU A 324 17.40 24.38 -4.60
C GLU A 324 16.11 23.99 -3.86
N TRP A 325 16.26 23.56 -2.61
CA TRP A 325 15.12 23.31 -1.73
C TRP A 325 14.51 24.64 -1.24
N SER A 326 13.19 24.75 -1.33
CA SER A 326 12.40 25.79 -0.68
C SER A 326 11.36 25.15 0.24
N TYR A 327 11.16 25.73 1.43
CA TYR A 327 10.21 25.24 2.41
C TYR A 327 8.92 26.06 2.37
N ILE A 328 7.80 25.38 2.16
CA ILE A 328 6.47 25.98 2.07
C ILE A 328 5.66 25.58 3.29
N THR A 329 5.02 26.56 3.93
CA THR A 329 3.99 26.31 4.96
C THR A 329 2.73 27.08 4.59
N ILE A 330 1.60 26.38 4.54
CA ILE A 330 0.28 26.94 4.33
C ILE A 330 -0.55 26.57 5.56
N CYS A 331 -1.15 27.55 6.22
CA CYS A 331 -1.95 27.26 7.42
C CYS A 331 -3.19 28.13 7.51
N GLN A 332 -4.21 27.56 8.16
CA GLN A 332 -5.36 28.29 8.64
C GLN A 332 -5.38 28.24 10.15
N SER A 333 -5.31 29.41 10.79
CA SER A 333 -5.21 29.57 12.25
C SER A 333 -6.42 30.30 12.81
N TYR A 334 -6.71 30.10 14.09
CA TYR A 334 -7.75 30.85 14.81
C TYR A 334 -7.10 31.76 15.85
N LEU A 335 -7.23 33.07 15.69
CA LEU A 335 -6.64 34.08 16.57
C LEU A 335 -7.60 35.27 16.69
N GLU A 336 -7.77 35.80 17.91
CA GLU A 336 -8.61 36.98 18.17
C GLU A 336 -10.04 36.84 17.62
N SER A 337 -10.63 35.66 17.82
CA SER A 337 -11.98 35.31 17.34
C SER A 337 -12.17 35.28 15.81
N LYS A 338 -11.07 35.25 15.05
CA LYS A 338 -11.06 35.24 13.60
C LYS A 338 -10.21 34.09 13.06
N TYR A 339 -10.57 33.59 11.88
CA TYR A 339 -9.71 32.65 11.15
C TYR A 339 -8.79 33.42 10.19
N TRP A 340 -7.54 32.97 10.10
CA TRP A 340 -6.51 33.59 9.27
C TRP A 340 -5.87 32.53 8.38
N PHE A 341 -5.99 32.72 7.07
CA PHE A 341 -5.22 31.97 6.08
C PHE A 341 -3.85 32.63 5.91
N SER A 342 -2.77 31.85 5.97
CA SER A 342 -1.41 32.34 5.83
C SER A 342 -0.55 31.41 4.98
N VAL A 343 0.39 31.99 4.23
CA VAL A 343 1.42 31.24 3.50
C VAL A 343 2.79 31.79 3.88
N PHE A 344 3.72 30.87 4.13
CA PHE A 344 5.11 31.15 4.42
C PHE A 344 5.99 30.48 3.38
N LEU A 345 6.99 31.23 2.89
CA LEU A 345 8.06 30.73 2.04
C LEU A 345 9.38 30.89 2.78
N ASN A 346 10.08 29.79 3.03
CA ASN A 346 11.33 29.74 3.78
C ASN A 346 11.22 30.42 5.16
N GLY A 347 10.08 30.22 5.84
CA GLY A 347 9.79 30.81 7.15
C GLY A 347 9.32 32.28 7.11
N ILE A 348 9.35 32.95 5.95
CA ILE A 348 8.87 34.32 5.79
C ILE A 348 7.39 34.30 5.44
N ASN A 349 6.57 35.00 6.22
CA ASN A 349 5.15 35.17 5.92
C ASN A 349 4.97 36.06 4.68
N ILE A 350 4.49 35.49 3.58
CA ILE A 350 4.26 36.21 2.32
C ILE A 350 2.81 36.69 2.18
N ILE A 351 1.88 36.09 2.92
CA ILE A 351 0.47 36.52 2.95
C ILE A 351 -0.19 36.12 4.26
N ARG A 352 -1.02 37.03 4.77
CA ARG A 352 -1.99 36.75 5.81
C ARG A 352 -3.31 37.43 5.46
N THR A 353 -4.40 36.68 5.44
CA THR A 353 -5.73 37.18 5.09
C THR A 353 -6.77 36.56 6.02
N GLU A 354 -7.72 37.38 6.47
CA GLU A 354 -8.86 36.91 7.27
C GLU A 354 -9.76 36.02 6.41
N ASN A 355 -10.13 34.84 6.92
CA ASN A 355 -11.10 33.94 6.29
C ASN A 355 -12.40 33.88 7.13
N SER A 356 -13.37 34.69 6.74
CA SER A 356 -14.70 34.75 7.36
C SER A 356 -15.58 33.52 7.06
N ASP A 357 -15.21 32.68 6.09
CA ASP A 357 -15.93 31.46 5.70
C ASP A 357 -15.05 30.20 5.84
N ALA A 358 -14.40 30.07 7.00
CA ALA A 358 -13.58 28.90 7.34
C ALA A 358 -14.47 27.69 7.70
N ARG A 359 -14.26 26.56 7.02
CA ARG A 359 -15.08 25.33 7.16
C ARG A 359 -14.24 24.09 7.44
N ASP A 360 -14.91 23.06 7.98
CA ASP A 360 -14.39 21.71 8.04
C ASP A 360 -14.77 20.96 6.75
N PHE A 361 -13.81 20.31 6.11
CA PHE A 361 -14.02 19.55 4.87
C PHE A 361 -13.78 18.08 5.11
N LYS A 362 -14.77 17.23 4.83
CA LYS A 362 -14.68 15.78 5.05
C LYS A 362 -14.16 15.07 3.81
N ASN A 363 -13.47 13.94 4.01
CA ASN A 363 -13.00 13.06 2.94
C ASN A 363 -12.11 13.77 1.90
N MET A 364 -11.25 14.68 2.37
CA MET A 364 -10.34 15.42 1.49
C MET A 364 -9.27 14.48 0.94
N LYS A 365 -9.08 14.47 -0.38
CA LYS A 365 -7.97 13.79 -1.05
C LYS A 365 -6.76 14.71 -1.08
N VAL A 366 -5.57 14.16 -0.91
CA VAL A 366 -4.29 14.88 -0.98
C VAL A 366 -3.49 14.29 -2.13
N TYR A 367 -3.24 15.04 -3.18
CA TYR A 367 -2.45 14.64 -4.33
C TYR A 367 -1.09 15.32 -4.31
N ALA A 368 -0.03 14.60 -4.65
CA ALA A 368 1.27 15.17 -4.97
C ALA A 368 1.41 15.26 -6.49
N SER A 369 0.87 16.35 -7.05
CA SER A 369 0.44 16.51 -8.44
C SER A 369 -0.89 15.82 -8.72
N ASP A 370 -1.84 16.63 -9.20
CA ASP A 370 -3.20 16.21 -9.53
C ASP A 370 -3.30 15.51 -10.89
N CYS A 371 -4.52 15.12 -11.27
CA CYS A 371 -4.84 14.45 -12.52
C CYS A 371 -5.36 15.37 -13.64
N TRP A 372 -5.50 16.67 -13.36
CA TRP A 372 -6.07 17.66 -14.27
C TRP A 372 -4.99 18.49 -14.98
N TYR A 373 -3.82 18.66 -14.36
CA TYR A 373 -2.71 19.45 -14.88
C TYR A 373 -1.41 18.64 -14.89
N ASP A 374 -0.55 18.95 -15.85
CA ASP A 374 0.78 18.34 -15.94
C ASP A 374 1.55 18.48 -14.63
N ALA A 375 2.26 17.43 -14.25
CA ALA A 375 3.14 17.45 -13.09
C ALA A 375 4.30 18.44 -13.29
N GLN A 376 4.68 19.11 -12.21
CA GLN A 376 5.91 19.87 -12.15
C GLN A 376 7.12 18.93 -12.07
N ASP A 377 8.14 19.18 -12.90
CA ASP A 377 9.43 18.50 -12.78
C ASP A 377 10.14 18.90 -11.47
N GLY A 378 10.26 17.96 -10.53
CA GLY A 378 10.95 18.22 -9.28
C GLY A 378 10.69 17.16 -8.21
N TYR A 379 11.10 17.50 -7.00
CA TYR A 379 11.02 16.64 -5.83
C TYR A 379 10.35 17.34 -4.67
N ILE A 380 9.64 16.58 -3.85
CA ILE A 380 9.09 17.00 -2.56
C ILE A 380 9.71 16.17 -1.44
N THR A 381 9.94 16.75 -0.27
CA THR A 381 10.22 16.03 0.97
C THR A 381 9.47 16.65 2.14
N ASP A 382 9.38 15.93 3.26
CA ASP A 382 8.75 16.40 4.51
C ASP A 382 7.32 16.91 4.33
N LEU A 383 6.51 16.21 3.52
CA LEU A 383 5.10 16.52 3.36
C LEU A 383 4.34 16.21 4.64
N LEU A 384 3.76 17.24 5.24
CA LEU A 384 2.93 17.18 6.43
C LEU A 384 1.57 17.83 6.14
N VAL A 385 0.49 17.15 6.47
CA VAL A 385 -0.85 17.74 6.54
C VAL A 385 -1.48 17.34 7.86
N ILE A 386 -1.74 18.30 8.74
CA ILE A 386 -2.32 18.05 10.06
C ILE A 386 -3.45 19.02 10.35
N ASN A 387 -4.35 18.58 11.22
CA ASN A 387 -5.28 19.48 11.90
C ASN A 387 -4.58 20.15 13.08
N GLY A 388 -4.71 21.48 13.20
CA GLY A 388 -4.02 22.27 14.21
C GLY A 388 -2.70 22.89 13.74
N HIS A 389 -1.91 23.33 14.71
CA HIS A 389 -0.57 23.89 14.50
C HIS A 389 0.47 22.77 14.50
N ALA A 390 1.46 22.89 13.61
CA ALA A 390 2.62 22.00 13.55
C ALA A 390 3.72 22.47 14.50
#